data_AF-A0A915DM51-F1
#
_entry.id   AF-A0A915DM51-F1
#
_cell.length_a   1.000
_cell.length_b   1.000
_cell.length_c   1.000
_cell.angle_alpha   90.00
_cell.angle_beta   90.00
_cell.angle_gamma   90.00
#
_symmetry.space_group_name_H-M   'P 1'
#
loop_
_entity.id
_entity.type
_entity.pdbx_description
1 polymer ?
#
loop_
_entity_poly.entity_id
_entity_poly.type
_entity_poly.pdbx_seq_one_letter_code
_entity_poly.pdbx_strand_id
1 'polypeptide(L)'
;MIRAMMPNFEPNNINVDFEQAVINSLRETFPDANVNGCFYHLMKNFKKQIGEAGLTKQYRDPETNFALMSRMLMSLAFVPPLEVYECFRQLEVYLMREEPLLEPVITWFSRNYVGLLCDLRRFQFICGLATIEHWLERIGRITLLKLLIAVCKL
;
A
#
# COMPACT_ATOMS: atom_id res chain seq x y z
N MET A 1 6.62 -12.84 22.56
CA MET A 1 7.01 -14.14 21.95
C MET A 1 8.35 -14.08 21.23
N ILE A 2 8.61 -13.14 20.30
CA ILE A 2 9.87 -13.12 19.52
C ILE A 2 11.12 -12.93 20.40
N ARG A 3 11.14 -11.93 21.30
CA ARG A 3 12.26 -11.75 22.25
C ARG A 3 12.50 -12.93 23.20
N ALA A 4 11.47 -13.73 23.48
CA ALA A 4 11.62 -14.91 24.32
C ALA A 4 12.36 -16.05 23.59
N MET A 5 12.20 -16.14 22.27
CA MET A 5 12.88 -17.14 21.43
C MET A 5 14.25 -16.66 20.94
N MET A 6 14.38 -15.35 20.70
CA MET A 6 15.62 -14.72 20.20
C MET A 6 15.91 -13.45 20.99
N PRO A 7 16.55 -13.55 22.17
CA PRO A 7 16.76 -12.42 23.09
C PRO A 7 17.56 -11.27 22.48
N ASN A 8 18.49 -11.60 21.58
CA ASN A 8 19.41 -10.66 20.94
C ASN A 8 18.95 -10.25 19.53
N PHE A 9 17.69 -10.49 19.17
CA PHE A 9 17.16 -10.09 17.87
C PHE A 9 16.83 -8.60 17.87
N GLU A 10 17.60 -7.82 17.13
CA GLU A 10 17.47 -6.37 17.00
C GLU A 10 17.35 -6.00 15.52
N PRO A 11 16.15 -6.13 14.94
CA PRO A 11 15.95 -5.81 13.53
C PRO A 11 15.93 -4.30 13.31
N ASN A 12 16.59 -3.84 12.24
CA ASN A 12 16.48 -2.43 11.82
C ASN A 12 15.14 -2.14 11.13
N ASN A 13 14.56 -3.13 10.44
CA ASN A 13 13.32 -2.98 9.69
C ASN A 13 12.45 -4.23 9.88
N ILE A 14 11.14 -4.01 10.07
CA ILE A 14 10.15 -5.08 10.17
C ILE A 14 9.00 -4.73 9.21
N ASN A 15 8.74 -5.61 8.25
CA ASN A 15 7.59 -5.49 7.33
C ASN A 15 6.49 -6.45 7.76
N VAL A 16 5.30 -5.93 8.03
CA VAL A 16 4.21 -6.68 8.68
C VAL A 16 2.91 -6.49 7.91
N ASP A 17 1.90 -7.28 8.23
CA ASP A 17 0.55 -7.01 7.70
C ASP A 17 -0.02 -5.69 8.26
N PHE A 18 -1.23 -5.32 7.84
CA PHE A 18 -1.83 -4.05 8.24
C PHE A 18 -2.67 -4.17 9.53
N GLU A 19 -2.40 -5.19 10.36
CA GLU A 19 -3.11 -5.38 11.63
C GLU A 19 -2.54 -4.46 12.72
N GLN A 20 -3.37 -3.54 13.20
CA GLN A 20 -2.96 -2.54 14.20
C GLN A 20 -2.43 -3.18 15.49
N ALA A 21 -3.00 -4.30 15.94
CA ALA A 21 -2.57 -5.00 17.14
C ALA A 21 -1.14 -5.54 16.98
N VAL A 22 -0.83 -6.14 15.82
CA VAL A 22 0.50 -6.67 15.49
C VAL A 22 1.52 -5.54 15.44
N ILE A 23 1.19 -4.47 14.72
CA ILE A 23 2.06 -3.29 14.60
C ILE A 23 2.36 -2.68 15.98
N ASN A 24 1.34 -2.47 16.82
CA ASN A 24 1.52 -1.89 18.15
C ASN A 24 2.42 -2.77 19.01
N SER A 25 2.16 -4.08 19.02
CA SER A 25 2.99 -5.04 19.76
C SER A 25 4.45 -5.04 19.29
N LEU A 26 4.69 -4.89 17.98
CA LEU A 26 6.05 -4.83 17.43
C LEU A 26 6.75 -3.52 17.75
N ARG A 27 6.05 -2.39 17.77
CA ARG A 27 6.62 -1.10 18.21
C ARG A 27 6.96 -1.10 19.69
N GLU A 28 6.14 -1.73 20.52
CA GLU A 28 6.44 -1.93 21.95
C GLU A 28 7.62 -2.89 22.14
N THR A 29 7.69 -3.95 21.34
CA THR A 29 8.75 -4.96 21.47
C THR A 29 10.08 -4.46 20.89
N PHE A 30 10.08 -3.72 19.79
CA PHE A 30 11.25 -3.27 19.03
C PHE A 30 11.14 -1.76 18.75
N PRO A 31 11.32 -0.91 19.78
CA PRO A 31 11.11 0.54 19.63
C PRO A 31 12.08 1.20 18.66
N ASP A 32 13.28 0.63 18.49
CA ASP A 32 14.31 1.13 17.58
C ASP A 32 14.15 0.63 16.13
N ALA A 33 13.24 -0.32 15.90
CA ALA A 33 13.01 -0.89 14.59
C ALA A 33 12.01 -0.06 13.78
N ASN A 34 12.26 0.11 12.48
CA ASN A 34 11.29 0.67 11.57
C ASN A 34 10.20 -0.36 11.25
N VAL A 35 9.01 -0.20 11.82
CA VAL A 35 7.84 -1.06 11.56
C VAL A 35 7.00 -0.49 10.40
N ASN A 36 6.98 -1.22 9.28
CA ASN A 36 6.34 -0.81 8.04
C ASN A 36 5.25 -1.81 7.59
N GLY A 37 4.26 -1.30 6.85
CA GLY A 37 3.29 -2.15 6.16
C GLY A 37 3.93 -2.88 4.97
N CYS A 38 3.56 -4.14 4.77
CA CYS A 38 4.15 -4.99 3.74
C CYS A 38 3.41 -4.86 2.40
N PHE A 39 4.10 -4.40 1.35
CA PHE A 39 3.53 -4.28 0.00
C PHE A 39 3.00 -5.60 -0.57
N TYR A 40 3.65 -6.73 -0.26
CA TYR A 40 3.16 -8.05 -0.69
C TYR A 40 1.76 -8.35 -0.12
N HIS A 41 1.55 -8.08 1.17
CA HIS A 41 0.25 -8.25 1.81
C HIS A 41 -0.80 -7.29 1.25
N LEU A 42 -0.41 -6.03 0.99
CA LEU A 42 -1.28 -5.05 0.32
C LEU A 42 -1.75 -5.57 -1.05
N MET A 43 -0.81 -6.03 -1.88
CA MET A 43 -1.10 -6.53 -3.24
C MET A 43 -1.95 -7.80 -3.20
N LYS A 44 -1.68 -8.70 -2.25
CA LYS A 44 -2.47 -9.92 -2.04
C LYS A 44 -3.92 -9.58 -1.68
N ASN A 45 -4.12 -8.67 -0.73
CA ASN A 45 -5.45 -8.22 -0.32
C ASN A 45 -6.17 -7.48 -1.45
N PHE A 46 -5.45 -6.68 -2.23
CA PHE A 46 -6.00 -5.98 -3.40
C PHE A 46 -6.50 -6.96 -4.47
N LYS A 47 -5.70 -7.97 -4.84
CA LYS A 47 -6.13 -9.00 -5.81
C LYS A 47 -7.34 -9.79 -5.30
N LYS A 48 -7.39 -10.07 -3.99
CA LYS A 48 -8.55 -10.69 -3.35
C LYS A 48 -9.79 -9.79 -3.48
N GLN A 49 -9.67 -8.49 -3.20
CA GLN A 49 -10.75 -7.52 -3.32
C GLN A 49 -11.27 -7.42 -4.77
N ILE A 50 -10.39 -7.41 -5.77
CA ILE A 50 -10.78 -7.46 -7.19
C ILE A 50 -11.64 -8.70 -7.49
N GLY A 51 -11.31 -9.84 -6.89
CA GLY A 51 -12.10 -11.06 -6.95
C GLY A 51 -13.47 -10.93 -6.28
N GLU A 52 -13.50 -10.46 -5.04
CA GLU A 52 -14.72 -10.29 -4.25
C GLU A 52 -15.69 -9.26 -4.86
N ALA A 53 -15.17 -8.24 -5.54
CA ALA A 53 -15.96 -7.27 -6.29
C ALA A 53 -16.48 -7.81 -7.65
N GLY A 54 -16.12 -9.03 -8.05
CA GLY A 54 -16.54 -9.61 -9.34
C GLY A 54 -15.79 -9.04 -10.55
N LEU A 55 -14.69 -8.32 -10.34
CA LEU A 55 -13.96 -7.55 -11.37
C LEU A 55 -12.77 -8.33 -11.97
N THR A 56 -12.70 -9.64 -11.73
CA THR A 56 -11.57 -10.48 -12.18
C THR A 56 -11.45 -10.54 -13.70
N LYS A 57 -12.57 -10.48 -14.44
CA LYS A 57 -12.55 -10.53 -15.90
C LYS A 57 -11.92 -9.26 -16.48
N GLN A 58 -12.40 -8.10 -16.03
CA GLN A 58 -11.91 -6.77 -16.41
C GLN A 58 -10.44 -6.60 -16.05
N TYR A 59 -10.05 -7.05 -14.85
CA TYR A 59 -8.65 -7.00 -14.41
C TYR A 59 -7.70 -7.87 -15.25
N ARG A 60 -8.21 -8.92 -15.90
CA ARG A 60 -7.39 -9.81 -16.75
C ARG A 60 -7.48 -9.47 -18.24
N ASP A 61 -8.33 -8.51 -18.61
CA ASP A 61 -8.55 -8.13 -19.99
C ASP A 61 -7.43 -7.19 -20.47
N PRO A 62 -6.54 -7.66 -21.36
CA PRO A 62 -5.41 -6.86 -21.85
C PRO A 62 -5.84 -5.72 -22.78
N GLU A 63 -7.07 -5.76 -23.33
CA GLU A 63 -7.58 -4.73 -24.24
C GLU A 63 -8.07 -3.48 -23.49
N THR A 64 -8.14 -3.54 -22.15
CA THR A 64 -8.61 -2.45 -21.31
C THR A 64 -7.50 -1.85 -20.44
N ASN A 65 -7.68 -0.59 -20.03
CA ASN A 65 -6.82 0.04 -19.04
C ASN A 65 -7.21 -0.31 -17.58
N PHE A 66 -8.20 -1.18 -17.37
CA PHE A 66 -8.74 -1.47 -16.04
C PHE A 66 -7.66 -1.97 -15.07
N ALA A 67 -6.84 -2.92 -15.50
CA ALA A 67 -5.74 -3.46 -14.70
C ALA A 67 -4.67 -2.40 -14.38
N LEU A 68 -4.43 -1.47 -15.30
CA LEU A 68 -3.51 -0.36 -15.12
C LEU A 68 -4.07 0.63 -14.09
N MET A 69 -5.29 1.11 -14.31
CA MET A 69 -5.97 2.10 -13.46
C MET A 69 -6.18 1.58 -12.04
N SER A 70 -6.57 0.32 -11.89
CA SER A 70 -6.72 -0.31 -10.58
C SER A 70 -5.39 -0.41 -9.81
N ARG A 71 -4.26 -0.69 -10.48
CA ARG A 71 -2.93 -0.69 -9.87
C ARG A 71 -2.41 0.70 -9.52
N MET A 72 -2.98 1.79 -10.06
CA MET A 72 -2.63 3.14 -9.60
C MET A 72 -2.93 3.32 -8.11
N LEU A 73 -3.98 2.68 -7.57
CA LEU A 73 -4.25 2.68 -6.11
C LEU A 73 -3.07 2.09 -5.33
N MET A 74 -2.46 1.03 -5.86
CA MET A 74 -1.30 0.38 -5.25
C MET A 74 -0.05 1.26 -5.25
N SER A 75 0.05 2.21 -6.18
CA SER A 75 1.17 3.15 -6.21
C SER A 75 1.20 4.12 -5.03
N LEU A 76 0.08 4.29 -4.32
CA LEU A 76 0.00 5.11 -3.11
C LEU A 76 0.89 4.58 -1.98
N ALA A 77 1.24 3.29 -2.00
CA ALA A 77 2.23 2.72 -1.09
C ALA A 77 3.64 3.33 -1.23
N PHE A 78 3.88 4.14 -2.25
CA PHE A 78 5.17 4.79 -2.49
C PHE A 78 5.12 6.31 -2.31
N VAL A 79 3.95 6.85 -1.93
CA VAL A 79 3.77 8.27 -1.64
C VAL A 79 4.15 8.50 -0.17
N PRO A 80 4.84 9.61 0.16
CA PRO A 80 5.14 9.96 1.55
C PRO A 80 3.87 9.97 2.42
N PRO A 81 3.90 9.43 3.64
CA PRO A 81 2.70 9.26 4.49
C PRO A 81 1.83 10.51 4.63
N LEU A 82 2.46 11.69 4.72
CA LEU A 82 1.78 12.98 4.89
C LEU A 82 1.05 13.45 3.62
N GLU A 83 1.43 12.95 2.45
CA GLU A 83 0.89 13.34 1.15
C GLU A 83 -0.16 12.37 0.62
N VAL A 84 -0.21 11.14 1.16
CA VAL A 84 -1.02 10.08 0.57
C VAL A 84 -2.51 10.40 0.53
N TYR A 85 -3.02 11.08 1.55
CA TYR A 85 -4.43 11.47 1.56
C TYR A 85 -4.78 12.36 0.37
N GLU A 86 -3.97 13.38 0.10
CA GLU A 86 -4.23 14.31 -0.99
C GLU A 86 -3.98 13.65 -2.35
N CYS A 87 -2.95 12.83 -2.50
CA CYS A 87 -2.74 12.01 -3.69
C CYS A 87 -3.90 11.04 -3.94
N PHE A 88 -4.44 10.41 -2.89
CA PHE A 88 -5.59 9.53 -2.99
C PHE A 88 -6.83 10.29 -3.48
N ARG A 89 -7.13 11.48 -2.94
CA ARG A 89 -8.30 12.25 -3.38
C ARG A 89 -8.23 12.61 -4.86
N GLN A 90 -7.07 13.05 -5.33
CA GLN A 90 -6.87 13.38 -6.75
C GLN A 90 -7.02 12.14 -7.62
N LEU A 91 -6.48 11.01 -7.17
CA LEU A 91 -6.59 9.73 -7.86
C LEU A 91 -8.04 9.21 -7.88
N GLU A 92 -8.77 9.32 -6.77
CA GLU A 92 -10.17 8.93 -6.64
C GLU A 92 -11.03 9.68 -7.66
N VAL A 93 -10.91 11.00 -7.73
CA VAL A 93 -11.66 11.81 -8.71
C VAL A 93 -11.35 11.39 -10.14
N TYR A 94 -10.07 11.14 -10.46
CA TYR A 94 -9.66 10.68 -11.78
C TYR A 94 -10.23 9.29 -12.10
N LEU A 95 -10.05 8.31 -11.22
CA LEU A 95 -10.50 6.94 -11.44
C LEU A 95 -12.02 6.82 -11.49
N MET A 96 -12.76 7.57 -10.66
CA MET A 96 -14.22 7.59 -10.70
C MET A 96 -14.77 8.16 -12.01
N ARG A 97 -14.01 9.02 -12.69
CA ARG A 97 -14.37 9.57 -14.00
C ARG A 97 -14.01 8.63 -15.14
N GLU A 98 -12.80 8.10 -15.15
CA GLU A 98 -12.28 7.30 -16.27
C GLU A 98 -12.71 5.83 -16.20
N GLU A 99 -12.88 5.27 -15.00
CA GLU A 99 -13.22 3.87 -14.78
C GLU A 99 -14.18 3.69 -13.58
N PRO A 100 -15.45 4.07 -13.72
CA PRO A 100 -16.44 4.01 -12.63
C PRO A 100 -16.65 2.61 -12.05
N LEU A 101 -16.34 1.55 -12.81
CA LEU A 101 -16.41 0.16 -12.34
C LEU A 101 -15.45 -0.13 -11.16
N LEU A 102 -14.44 0.72 -10.93
CA LEU A 102 -13.52 0.60 -9.81
C LEU A 102 -14.07 1.09 -8.47
N GLU A 103 -15.24 1.71 -8.42
CA GLU A 103 -15.80 2.29 -7.19
C GLU A 103 -15.73 1.33 -5.98
N PRO A 104 -16.12 0.03 -6.08
CA PRO A 104 -16.08 -0.85 -4.92
C PRO A 104 -14.65 -1.08 -4.38
N VAL A 105 -13.66 -1.02 -5.28
CA VAL A 105 -12.24 -1.20 -4.95
C VAL A 105 -11.66 0.09 -4.37
N ILE A 106 -12.01 1.25 -4.91
CA ILE A 106 -11.61 2.57 -4.41
C ILE A 106 -12.16 2.77 -2.99
N THR A 107 -13.45 2.51 -2.78
CA THR A 107 -14.11 2.63 -1.47
C THR A 107 -13.49 1.67 -0.46
N TRP A 108 -13.19 0.43 -0.86
CA TRP A 108 -12.46 -0.52 -0.01
C TRP A 108 -11.06 -0.02 0.34
N PHE A 109 -10.31 0.48 -0.63
CA PHE A 109 -8.93 0.94 -0.43
C PHE A 109 -8.89 2.13 0.54
N SER A 110 -9.79 3.10 0.33
CA SER A 110 -9.98 4.27 1.20
C SER A 110 -10.23 3.85 2.65
N ARG A 111 -11.18 2.92 2.86
CA ARG A 111 -11.56 2.44 4.20
C ARG A 111 -10.44 1.72 4.93
N ASN A 112 -9.64 0.93 4.23
CA ASN A 112 -8.66 0.04 4.84
C ASN A 112 -7.25 0.62 4.93
N TYR A 113 -6.86 1.53 4.03
CA TYR A 113 -5.46 1.97 3.90
C TYR A 113 -5.27 3.49 3.94
N VAL A 114 -6.27 4.29 3.57
CA VAL A 114 -6.16 5.76 3.61
C VAL A 114 -6.76 6.32 4.91
N GLY A 115 -7.82 5.68 5.40
CA GLY A 115 -8.57 6.13 6.56
C GLY A 115 -9.66 7.11 6.14
N LEU A 116 -10.92 6.75 6.41
CA LEU A 116 -12.02 7.70 6.42
C LEU A 116 -11.70 8.80 7.44
N LEU A 117 -11.44 10.03 6.97
CA LEU A 117 -11.55 11.39 7.52
C LEU A 117 -11.90 11.70 9.01
N CYS A 118 -12.01 10.75 9.93
CA CYS A 118 -12.61 10.94 11.25
C CYS A 118 -11.76 10.47 12.44
N ASP A 119 -10.60 9.83 12.25
CA ASP A 119 -9.72 9.50 13.38
C ASP A 119 -8.25 9.75 13.02
N LEU A 120 -7.76 10.94 13.39
CA LEU A 120 -6.39 11.42 13.23
C LEU A 120 -5.33 10.50 13.87
N ARG A 121 -5.74 9.42 14.54
CA ARG A 121 -4.86 8.38 15.11
C ARG A 121 -4.48 7.27 14.11
N ARG A 122 -5.09 7.22 12.92
CA ARG A 122 -4.82 6.18 11.89
C ARG A 122 -3.80 6.56 10.83
N PHE A 123 -3.35 7.81 10.78
CA PHE A 123 -2.58 8.40 9.67
C PHE A 123 -1.10 8.00 9.57
N GLN A 124 -0.66 6.93 10.22
CA GLN A 124 0.75 6.54 10.24
C GLN A 124 1.13 5.40 9.28
N PHE A 125 0.19 4.89 8.48
CA PHE A 125 0.34 3.56 7.89
C PHE A 125 0.10 3.51 6.40
N ILE A 126 0.92 4.26 5.68
CA ILE A 126 1.17 3.94 4.29
C ILE A 126 2.67 3.82 4.18
N CYS A 127 3.10 2.56 4.06
CA CYS A 127 4.45 2.08 3.80
C CYS A 127 5.51 3.17 4.06
N GLY A 128 6.00 3.24 5.31
CA GLY A 128 7.17 4.07 5.60
C GLY A 128 8.25 3.75 4.56
N LEU A 129 8.82 4.80 3.99
CA LEU A 129 9.77 4.90 2.88
C LEU A 129 10.96 3.92 2.86
N ALA A 130 11.09 3.02 3.84
CA ALA A 130 12.18 2.06 3.98
C ALA A 130 12.31 1.08 2.80
N THR A 131 11.26 0.85 2.00
CA THR A 131 11.40 0.03 0.78
C THR A 131 11.86 0.81 -0.43
N ILE A 132 11.68 2.13 -0.52
CA ILE A 132 12.07 2.86 -1.73
C ILE A 132 13.59 2.99 -1.81
N GLU A 133 14.33 3.30 -0.74
CA GLU A 133 15.80 3.38 -0.85
C GLU A 133 16.43 2.03 -1.18
N HIS A 134 16.01 0.96 -0.50
CA HIS A 134 16.49 -0.40 -0.77
C HIS A 134 16.05 -0.96 -2.14
N TRP A 135 14.90 -0.53 -2.68
CA TRP A 135 14.47 -0.90 -4.03
C TRP A 135 15.03 0.02 -5.12
N LEU A 136 15.23 1.31 -4.85
CA LEU A 136 15.82 2.31 -5.77
C LEU A 136 17.33 2.13 -5.89
N GLU A 137 18.04 1.66 -4.86
CA GLU A 137 19.44 1.25 -5.01
C GLU A 137 19.59 0.11 -6.02
N ARG A 138 18.54 -0.72 -6.16
CA ARG A 138 18.51 -1.85 -7.10
C ARG A 138 17.98 -1.49 -8.49
N ILE A 139 17.27 -0.36 -8.66
CA ILE A 139 16.60 0.04 -9.92
C ILE A 139 17.09 1.43 -10.41
N GLY A 140 17.96 2.12 -9.67
CA GLY A 140 18.47 3.45 -9.96
C GLY A 140 17.48 4.57 -9.60
N ARG A 141 17.99 5.79 -9.39
CA ARG A 141 17.17 6.99 -9.09
C ARG A 141 16.12 7.20 -10.17
N ILE A 142 14.88 6.94 -9.83
CA ILE A 142 13.75 7.01 -10.75
C ILE A 142 12.72 7.99 -10.17
N THR A 143 12.37 8.99 -10.98
CA THR A 143 11.28 9.92 -10.73
C THR A 143 9.94 9.19 -10.60
N LEU A 144 8.99 9.77 -9.84
CA LEU A 144 7.62 9.27 -9.61
C LEU A 144 6.96 8.63 -10.84
N LEU A 145 7.20 9.20 -12.04
CA LEU A 145 6.69 8.70 -13.30
C LEU A 145 7.21 7.30 -13.68
N LYS A 146 8.50 6.97 -13.47
CA LYS A 146 8.99 5.61 -13.76
C LYS A 146 8.75 4.63 -12.62
N LEU A 147 8.48 5.09 -11.40
CA LEU A 147 7.97 4.25 -10.32
C LEU A 147 6.52 3.82 -10.60
N LEU A 148 5.68 4.77 -11.07
CA LEU A 148 4.36 4.49 -11.63
C LEU A 148 4.46 3.46 -12.77
N ILE A 149 5.36 3.63 -13.73
CA ILE A 149 5.55 2.65 -14.81
C ILE A 149 6.01 1.27 -14.29
N ALA A 150 6.86 1.22 -13.26
CA ALA A 150 7.33 -0.05 -12.68
C ALA A 150 6.22 -0.80 -11.92
N VAL A 151 5.41 -0.10 -11.11
CA VAL A 151 4.25 -0.67 -10.41
C VAL A 151 3.16 -1.08 -11.40
N CYS A 152 2.99 -0.32 -12.48
CA CYS A 152 2.04 -0.60 -13.56
C CYS A 152 2.48 -1.69 -14.54
N LYS A 153 3.68 -2.26 -14.39
CA LYS A 153 4.16 -3.42 -15.18
C LYS A 153 4.22 -4.73 -14.39
N LEU A 154 3.92 -4.72 -13.08
CA LEU A 154 3.83 -5.89 -12.18
C LEU A 154 2.41 -6.47 -12.09
#